data_AF-A0A3C1H6K2-F1
#
_entry.id   AF-A0A3C1H6K2-F1
#
_cell.length_a   1.000
_cell.length_b   1.000
_cell.length_c   1.000
_cell.angle_alpha   90.00
_cell.angle_beta   90.00
_cell.angle_gamma   90.00
#
_symmetry.space_group_name_H-M   'P 1'
#
loop_
_entity.id
_entity.type
_entity.pdbx_description
1 polymer ?
#
loop_
_entity_poly.entity_id
_entity_poly.type
_entity_poly.pdbx_seq_one_letter_code
_entity_poly.pdbx_strand_id
1 'polypeptide(L)'
;AKGYEMTEDAWEIFRARMDAEKNDGRFYGINTVNKIIREMLYIRQLGAVSAPLKDNQIRREQIAGLVDHALLSTKSGFEQLDALVGMDAIRRRVEEIVAQIEAAVHNSALETPCIHMRFVGNPGTGKTTVARILGTILKEKGILRNGSFFEYAGRDLCGRYVGETAPKTAAICRDAYGSVLF
;
A
#
# COMPACT_ATOMS: atom_id res chain seq x y z
N ALA A 1 -13.21 -16.37 29.91
CA ALA A 1 -12.45 -15.11 29.71
C ALA A 1 -13.35 -14.15 28.93
N LYS A 2 -13.59 -12.93 29.42
CA LYS A 2 -14.42 -11.96 28.68
C LYS A 2 -13.68 -11.60 27.38
N GLY A 3 -14.23 -11.99 26.24
CA GLY A 3 -13.68 -11.66 24.92
C GLY A 3 -13.74 -10.16 24.65
N TYR A 4 -12.96 -9.71 23.67
CA TYR A 4 -13.12 -8.39 23.06
C TYR A 4 -13.95 -8.53 21.78
N GLU A 5 -14.86 -7.59 21.55
CA GLU A 5 -15.64 -7.52 20.32
C GLU A 5 -15.20 -6.28 19.54
N MET A 6 -15.19 -6.37 18.22
CA MET A 6 -14.87 -5.23 17.35
C MET A 6 -16.17 -4.66 16.79
N THR A 7 -16.32 -3.33 16.81
CA THR A 7 -17.41 -2.68 16.09
C THR A 7 -17.21 -2.83 14.58
N GLU A 8 -18.29 -2.68 13.81
CA GLU A 8 -18.25 -2.82 12.34
C GLU A 8 -17.21 -1.86 11.71
N ASP A 9 -17.16 -0.61 12.15
CA ASP A 9 -16.17 0.38 11.69
C ASP A 9 -14.72 0.05 12.09
N ALA A 10 -14.52 -0.71 13.17
CA ALA A 10 -13.19 -1.16 13.59
C ALA A 10 -12.68 -2.31 12.71
N TRP A 11 -13.59 -3.12 12.15
CA TRP A 11 -13.24 -4.14 11.17
C TRP A 11 -12.68 -3.55 9.87
N GLU A 12 -13.11 -2.35 9.49
CA GLU A 12 -12.50 -1.64 8.34
C GLU A 12 -11.03 -1.35 8.57
N ILE A 13 -10.69 -0.83 9.76
CA ILE A 13 -9.30 -0.54 10.15
C ILE A 13 -8.47 -1.82 10.16
N PHE A 14 -9.05 -2.93 10.63
CA PHE A 14 -8.39 -4.23 10.62
C PHE A 14 -8.09 -4.72 9.20
N ARG A 15 -9.07 -4.65 8.30
CA ARG A 15 -8.89 -5.02 6.89
C ARG A 15 -7.86 -4.13 6.20
N ALA A 16 -7.94 -2.81 6.39
CA ALA A 16 -6.97 -1.87 5.84
C ALA A 16 -5.55 -2.15 6.34
N ARG A 17 -5.38 -2.48 7.64
CA ARG A 17 -4.08 -2.88 8.21
C ARG A 17 -3.59 -4.22 7.68
N MET A 18 -4.50 -5.19 7.46
CA MET A 18 -4.17 -6.46 6.82
C MET A 18 -3.68 -6.26 5.39
N ASP A 19 -4.34 -5.40 4.63
CA ASP A 19 -3.94 -5.09 3.26
C ASP A 19 -2.60 -4.33 3.23
N ALA A 20 -2.35 -3.43 4.19
CA ALA A 20 -1.05 -2.79 4.35
C ALA A 20 0.10 -3.80 4.61
N GLU A 21 -0.08 -4.75 5.53
CA GLU A 21 0.94 -5.79 5.80
C GLU A 21 1.13 -6.75 4.63
N LYS A 22 0.08 -7.01 3.85
CA LYS A 22 0.20 -7.77 2.60
C LYS A 22 1.03 -7.02 1.57
N ASN A 23 0.78 -5.74 1.43
CA ASN A 23 1.48 -4.88 0.49
C ASN A 23 2.97 -4.76 0.84
N ASP A 24 3.36 -4.78 2.11
CA ASP A 24 4.78 -4.80 2.53
C ASP A 24 5.53 -6.12 2.23
N GLY A 25 4.88 -7.11 1.61
CA GLY A 25 5.53 -8.35 1.19
C GLY A 25 5.92 -9.28 2.34
N ARG A 26 5.45 -9.00 3.56
CA ARG A 26 5.80 -9.69 4.81
C ARG A 26 4.61 -10.45 5.40
N PHE A 27 3.65 -10.85 4.58
CA PHE A 27 2.46 -11.55 5.06
C PHE A 27 2.77 -13.00 5.45
N TYR A 28 2.68 -13.30 6.75
CA TYR A 28 2.93 -14.63 7.34
C TYR A 28 1.61 -15.33 7.77
N GLY A 29 0.52 -15.10 7.03
CA GLY A 29 -0.76 -15.76 7.30
C GLY A 29 -1.32 -15.44 8.69
N ILE A 30 -1.60 -16.48 9.50
CA ILE A 30 -2.21 -16.33 10.83
C ILE A 30 -1.33 -15.55 11.82
N ASN A 31 -0.01 -15.54 11.62
CA ASN A 31 0.91 -14.78 12.46
C ASN A 31 0.76 -13.27 12.24
N THR A 32 0.47 -12.84 11.00
CA THR A 32 0.16 -11.44 10.69
C THR A 32 -1.18 -11.03 11.29
N VAL A 33 -2.19 -11.89 11.23
CA VAL A 33 -3.49 -11.66 11.89
C VAL A 33 -3.29 -11.49 13.40
N ASN A 34 -2.54 -12.39 14.04
CA ASN A 34 -2.25 -12.30 15.47
C ASN A 34 -1.44 -11.05 15.85
N LYS A 35 -0.47 -10.66 15.02
CA LYS A 35 0.30 -9.42 15.19
C LYS A 35 -0.63 -8.20 15.19
N ILE A 36 -1.50 -8.08 14.18
CA ILE A 36 -2.42 -6.94 14.04
C ILE A 36 -3.41 -6.90 15.21
N ILE A 37 -3.98 -8.04 15.61
CA ILE A 37 -4.87 -8.12 16.76
C ILE A 37 -4.16 -7.67 18.04
N ARG A 38 -2.91 -8.09 18.26
CA ARG A 38 -2.11 -7.65 19.41
C ARG A 38 -1.83 -6.15 19.39
N GLU A 39 -1.49 -5.58 18.24
CA GLU A 39 -1.31 -4.13 18.06
C GLU A 39 -2.59 -3.36 18.42
N MET A 40 -3.76 -3.84 17.96
CA MET A 40 -5.06 -3.23 18.27
C MET A 40 -5.41 -3.29 19.76
N LEU A 41 -5.21 -4.46 20.38
CA LEU A 41 -5.43 -4.63 21.81
C LEU A 41 -4.49 -3.76 22.64
N TYR A 42 -3.23 -3.64 22.21
CA TYR A 42 -2.23 -2.82 22.88
C TYR A 42 -2.61 -1.33 22.88
N ILE A 43 -3.01 -0.78 21.74
CA ILE A 43 -3.42 0.63 21.66
C ILE A 43 -4.70 0.89 22.44
N ARG A 44 -5.67 -0.03 22.39
CA ARG A 44 -6.86 0.04 23.25
C ARG A 44 -6.46 0.15 24.72
N GLN A 45 -5.56 -0.72 25.18
CA GLN A 45 -5.12 -0.73 26.58
C GLN A 45 -4.42 0.58 26.96
N LEU A 46 -3.57 1.13 26.08
CA LEU A 46 -2.96 2.44 26.30
C LEU A 46 -4.01 3.55 26.41
N GLY A 47 -5.04 3.55 25.56
CA GLY A 47 -6.16 4.48 25.66
C GLY A 47 -6.95 4.33 26.97
N ALA A 48 -7.14 3.09 27.43
CA ALA A 48 -7.81 2.78 28.69
C ALA A 48 -7.05 3.27 29.95
N VAL A 49 -5.72 3.42 29.86
CA VAL A 49 -4.89 4.01 30.93
C VAL A 49 -5.16 5.50 31.08
N SER A 50 -5.46 6.20 29.98
CA SER A 50 -5.76 7.65 30.00
C SER A 50 -7.23 7.93 30.34
N ALA A 51 -8.16 7.08 29.92
CA ALA A 51 -9.57 7.15 30.29
C ALA A 51 -10.15 5.73 30.43
N PRO A 52 -10.58 5.28 31.63
CA PRO A 52 -11.05 3.92 31.83
C PRO A 52 -12.30 3.64 30.98
N LEU A 53 -12.16 2.73 30.02
CA LEU A 53 -13.24 2.29 29.13
C LEU A 53 -14.15 1.31 29.86
N LYS A 54 -15.46 1.53 29.78
CA LYS A 54 -16.48 0.72 30.49
C LYS A 54 -16.87 -0.57 29.77
N ASP A 55 -16.50 -0.72 28.51
CA ASP A 55 -16.88 -1.85 27.66
C ASP A 55 -15.67 -2.65 27.17
N ASN A 56 -15.93 -3.79 26.52
CA ASN A 56 -14.94 -4.65 25.86
C ASN A 56 -14.92 -4.44 24.32
N GLN A 57 -15.45 -3.33 23.82
CA GLN A 57 -15.61 -3.10 22.38
C GLN A 57 -14.50 -2.25 21.77
N ILE A 58 -13.73 -2.78 20.83
CA ILE A 58 -12.69 -2.05 20.08
C ILE A 58 -13.39 -1.16 19.04
N ARG A 59 -13.20 0.16 19.16
CA ARG A 59 -13.80 1.16 18.29
C ARG A 59 -12.77 1.79 17.37
N ARG A 60 -13.21 2.23 16.18
CA ARG A 60 -12.37 2.88 15.16
C ARG A 60 -11.49 4.01 15.71
N GLU A 61 -12.08 4.93 16.48
CA GLU A 61 -11.40 6.10 17.04
C GLU A 61 -10.16 5.74 17.86
N GLN A 62 -10.18 4.58 18.53
CA GLN A 62 -9.10 4.11 19.38
C GLN A 62 -7.92 3.56 18.58
N ILE A 63 -8.19 3.02 17.39
CA ILE A 63 -7.21 2.30 16.57
C ILE A 63 -6.91 3.01 15.25
N ALA A 64 -7.46 4.20 15.02
CA ALA A 64 -7.31 4.93 13.77
C ALA A 64 -5.84 5.23 13.41
N GLY A 65 -4.97 5.40 14.41
CA GLY A 65 -3.54 5.61 14.22
C GLY A 65 -2.73 4.37 13.80
N LEU A 66 -3.33 3.18 13.71
CA LEU A 66 -2.63 1.97 13.24
C LEU A 66 -2.45 1.91 11.73
N VAL A 67 -3.25 2.67 10.99
CA VAL A 67 -3.21 2.67 9.54
C VAL A 67 -2.54 3.97 9.13
N ASP A 68 -1.59 3.86 8.21
CA ASP A 68 -0.99 5.02 7.59
C ASP A 68 -2.12 5.89 7.01
N HIS A 69 -2.16 7.18 7.37
CA HIS A 69 -3.26 8.08 6.95
C HIS A 69 -3.44 8.13 5.43
N ALA A 70 -2.39 7.79 4.66
CA ALA A 70 -2.43 7.67 3.21
C ALA A 70 -3.36 6.55 2.68
N LEU A 71 -3.53 5.44 3.41
CA LEU A 71 -4.38 4.32 3.00
C LEU A 71 -5.87 4.58 3.23
N LEU A 72 -6.19 5.47 4.16
CA LEU A 72 -7.55 5.92 4.48
C LEU A 72 -7.88 7.29 3.85
N SER A 73 -6.97 7.85 3.07
CA SER A 73 -7.17 9.14 2.43
C SER A 73 -8.29 9.02 1.39
N THR A 74 -9.41 9.72 1.61
CA THR A 74 -10.48 9.91 0.62
C THR A 74 -10.01 10.71 -0.60
N LYS A 75 -8.82 11.30 -0.54
CA LYS A 75 -8.26 12.10 -1.63
C LYS A 75 -7.77 11.21 -2.77
N SER A 76 -8.05 11.64 -3.99
CA SER A 76 -7.55 10.99 -5.21
C SER A 76 -6.02 10.97 -5.27
N GLY A 77 -5.46 10.07 -6.07
CA GLY A 77 -4.01 9.98 -6.24
C GLY A 77 -3.39 11.29 -6.75
N PHE A 78 -4.06 12.00 -7.65
CA PHE A 78 -3.59 13.31 -8.12
C PHE A 78 -3.65 14.38 -7.04
N GLU A 79 -4.70 14.41 -6.20
CA GLU A 79 -4.75 15.33 -5.05
C GLU A 79 -3.65 15.05 -4.02
N GLN A 80 -3.28 13.77 -3.84
CA GLN A 80 -2.14 13.39 -3.00
C GLN A 80 -0.81 13.87 -3.60
N LEU A 81 -0.66 13.80 -4.93
CA LEU A 81 0.52 14.28 -5.63
C LEU A 81 0.62 15.81 -5.58
N ASP A 82 -0.49 16.52 -5.79
CA ASP A 82 -0.57 17.99 -5.78
C ASP A 82 -0.32 18.58 -4.38
N ALA A 83 -0.53 17.78 -3.32
CA ALA A 83 -0.17 18.17 -1.95
C ALA A 83 1.34 18.18 -1.69
N LEU A 84 2.16 17.57 -2.55
CA LEU A 84 3.61 17.54 -2.43
C LEU A 84 4.24 18.72 -3.18
N VAL A 85 5.21 19.37 -2.54
CA VAL A 85 5.89 20.55 -3.11
C VAL A 85 6.79 20.15 -4.28
N GLY A 86 6.63 20.84 -5.41
CA GLY A 86 7.53 20.74 -6.56
C GLY A 86 7.30 19.54 -7.49
N MET A 87 6.08 18.97 -7.49
CA MET A 87 5.77 17.76 -8.27
C MET A 87 5.25 18.02 -9.70
N ASP A 88 5.21 19.26 -10.18
CA ASP A 88 4.61 19.62 -11.49
C ASP A 88 5.19 18.84 -12.68
N ALA A 89 6.50 18.58 -12.66
CA ALA A 89 7.15 17.80 -13.71
C ALA A 89 6.72 16.33 -13.68
N ILE A 90 6.59 15.75 -12.49
CA ILE A 90 6.13 14.37 -12.30
C ILE A 90 4.66 14.27 -12.68
N ARG A 91 3.82 15.22 -12.24
CA ARG A 91 2.40 15.29 -12.56
C ARG A 91 2.15 15.25 -14.06
N ARG A 92 2.80 16.15 -14.82
CA ARG A 92 2.71 16.18 -16.29
C ARG A 92 3.15 14.86 -16.91
N ARG A 93 4.25 14.28 -16.42
CA ARG A 93 4.74 13.00 -16.95
C ARG A 93 3.77 11.85 -16.70
N VAL A 94 3.12 11.82 -15.54
CA VAL A 94 2.10 10.81 -15.22
C VAL A 94 0.88 10.99 -16.12
N GLU A 95 0.39 12.23 -16.30
CA GLU A 95 -0.71 12.53 -17.22
C GLU A 95 -0.40 12.09 -18.66
N GLU A 96 0.82 12.34 -19.15
CA GLU A 96 1.26 11.89 -20.48
C GLU A 96 1.20 10.36 -20.63
N ILE A 97 1.68 9.63 -19.62
CA ILE A 97 1.69 8.16 -19.65
C ILE A 97 0.27 7.61 -19.62
N VAL A 98 -0.61 8.17 -18.79
CA VAL A 98 -2.02 7.79 -18.74
C VAL A 98 -2.69 8.03 -20.10
N ALA A 99 -2.48 9.20 -20.70
CA ALA A 99 -3.06 9.53 -22.01
C ALA A 99 -2.56 8.59 -23.12
N GLN A 100 -1.28 8.18 -23.10
CA GLN A 100 -0.74 7.21 -24.05
C GLN A 100 -1.37 5.82 -23.90
N ILE A 101 -1.60 5.38 -22.66
CA ILE A 101 -2.26 4.10 -22.39
C ILE A 101 -3.72 4.14 -22.87
N GLU A 102 -4.45 5.20 -22.54
CA GLU A 102 -5.84 5.40 -22.98
C GLU A 102 -5.93 5.39 -24.52
N ALA A 103 -5.01 6.08 -25.21
CA ALA A 103 -4.96 6.08 -26.67
C ALA A 103 -4.69 4.68 -27.25
N ALA A 104 -3.78 3.90 -26.65
CA ALA A 104 -3.47 2.54 -27.09
C ALA A 104 -4.63 1.56 -26.86
N VAL A 105 -5.42 1.75 -25.79
CA VAL A 105 -6.62 0.95 -25.53
C VAL A 105 -7.69 1.16 -26.61
N HIS A 106 -7.83 2.39 -27.11
CA HIS A 106 -8.81 2.73 -28.15
C HIS A 106 -8.32 2.50 -29.59
N ASN A 107 -7.02 2.29 -29.78
CA ASN A 107 -6.44 2.07 -31.10
C ASN A 107 -5.43 0.91 -31.06
N SER A 108 -5.89 -0.26 -31.49
CA SER A 108 -5.09 -1.50 -31.53
C SER A 108 -3.89 -1.46 -32.48
N ALA A 109 -3.75 -0.42 -33.31
CA ALA A 109 -2.56 -0.20 -34.12
C ALA A 109 -1.42 0.48 -33.34
N LEU A 110 -1.70 1.01 -32.15
CA LEU A 110 -0.71 1.61 -31.26
C LEU A 110 -0.18 0.56 -30.28
N GLU A 111 1.14 0.54 -30.07
CA GLU A 111 1.76 -0.29 -29.05
C GLU A 111 1.40 0.21 -27.65
N THR A 112 1.17 -0.72 -26.71
CA THR A 112 0.98 -0.37 -25.30
C THR A 112 2.29 0.20 -24.75
N PRO A 113 2.29 1.42 -24.18
CA PRO A 113 3.51 2.04 -23.69
C PRO A 113 4.07 1.27 -22.49
N CYS A 114 5.40 1.24 -22.37
CA CYS A 114 6.07 0.70 -21.19
C CYS A 114 5.80 1.60 -19.97
N ILE A 115 5.21 1.02 -18.92
CA ILE A 115 4.84 1.73 -17.69
C ILE A 115 5.86 1.60 -16.56
N HIS A 116 7.01 0.95 -16.82
CA HIS A 116 8.08 0.84 -15.85
C HIS A 116 8.86 2.16 -15.74
N MET A 117 9.08 2.61 -14.51
CA MET A 117 9.71 3.90 -14.23
C MET A 117 10.93 3.74 -13.33
N ARG A 118 11.89 4.65 -13.46
CA ARG A 118 13.05 4.74 -12.58
C ARG A 118 13.04 6.08 -11.85
N PHE A 119 12.96 6.03 -10.53
CA PHE A 119 13.04 7.22 -9.67
C PHE A 119 14.50 7.49 -9.29
N VAL A 120 15.02 8.66 -9.68
CA VAL A 120 16.43 9.05 -9.44
C VAL A 120 16.48 10.33 -8.60
N GLY A 121 17.36 10.36 -7.60
CA GLY A 121 17.60 11.55 -6.77
C GLY A 121 18.17 11.21 -5.39
N ASN A 122 18.54 12.22 -4.61
CA ASN A 122 19.11 12.05 -3.28
C ASN A 122 18.16 11.33 -2.30
N PRO A 123 18.65 10.55 -1.32
CA PRO A 123 17.81 9.98 -0.28
C PRO A 123 16.92 11.05 0.39
N GLY A 124 15.67 10.70 0.74
CA GLY A 124 14.74 11.63 1.37
C GLY A 124 13.93 12.54 0.43
N THR A 125 14.14 12.50 -0.89
CA THR A 125 13.38 13.32 -1.86
C THR A 125 11.99 12.76 -2.23
N GLY A 126 11.37 11.96 -1.35
CA GLY A 126 10.00 11.45 -1.57
C GLY A 126 9.80 10.42 -2.69
N LYS A 127 10.87 9.80 -3.23
CA LYS A 127 10.76 8.82 -4.35
C LYS A 127 9.78 7.68 -4.07
N THR A 128 9.91 7.03 -2.91
CA THR A 128 9.03 5.93 -2.51
C THR A 128 7.59 6.42 -2.31
N THR A 129 7.42 7.63 -1.75
CA THR A 129 6.12 8.27 -1.57
C THR A 129 5.42 8.51 -2.91
N VAL A 130 6.14 9.06 -3.89
CA VAL A 130 5.61 9.29 -5.24
C VAL A 130 5.26 7.97 -5.92
N ALA A 131 6.11 6.94 -5.79
CA ALA A 131 5.83 5.62 -6.38
C ALA A 131 4.56 4.98 -5.79
N ARG A 132 4.31 5.17 -4.48
CA ARG A 132 3.09 4.72 -3.81
C ARG A 132 1.85 5.47 -4.33
N ILE A 133 1.92 6.80 -4.44
CA ILE A 133 0.85 7.63 -4.99
C ILE A 133 0.54 7.24 -6.44
N LEU A 134 1.57 6.97 -7.23
CA LEU A 134 1.41 6.52 -8.62
C LEU A 134 0.60 5.23 -8.72
N GLY A 135 0.80 4.27 -7.82
CA GLY A 135 -0.01 3.05 -7.74
C GLY A 135 -1.50 3.36 -7.53
N THR A 136 -1.81 4.34 -6.67
CA THR A 136 -3.18 4.83 -6.46
C THR A 136 -3.74 5.46 -7.75
N ILE A 137 -2.98 6.35 -8.40
CA ILE A 137 -3.40 7.01 -9.66
C ILE A 137 -3.71 5.97 -10.75
N LEU A 138 -2.82 5.00 -10.96
CA LEU A 138 -2.98 3.99 -12.00
C LEU A 138 -4.16 3.06 -11.71
N LYS A 139 -4.47 2.79 -10.44
CA LYS A 139 -5.69 2.06 -10.04
C LYS A 139 -6.95 2.89 -10.33
N GLU A 140 -6.97 4.15 -9.94
CA GLU A 140 -8.11 5.06 -10.18
C GLU A 140 -8.41 5.22 -11.67
N LYS A 141 -7.38 5.22 -12.52
CA LYS A 141 -7.49 5.25 -13.98
C LYS A 141 -7.81 3.89 -14.60
N GLY A 142 -7.95 2.82 -13.81
CA GLY A 142 -8.27 1.48 -14.29
C GLY A 142 -7.13 0.76 -15.03
N ILE A 143 -5.91 1.30 -14.98
CA ILE A 143 -4.71 0.73 -15.62
C ILE A 143 -4.21 -0.45 -14.79
N LEU A 144 -4.17 -0.31 -13.46
CA LEU A 144 -3.85 -1.39 -12.54
C LEU A 144 -5.13 -1.97 -11.93
N ARG A 145 -5.16 -3.30 -11.79
CA ARG A 145 -6.26 -3.99 -11.11
C ARG A 145 -6.30 -3.66 -9.62
N ASN A 146 -5.11 -3.55 -9.00
CA ASN A 146 -4.92 -3.25 -7.60
C ASN A 146 -4.01 -2.02 -7.45
N GLY A 147 -4.31 -1.12 -6.52
CA GLY A 147 -3.44 0.02 -6.18
C GLY A 147 -2.48 -0.28 -5.04
N SER A 148 -2.20 -1.57 -4.81
CA SER A 148 -1.26 -2.02 -3.79
C SER A 148 0.16 -1.64 -4.19
N PHE A 149 1.00 -1.45 -3.17
CA PHE A 149 2.40 -1.06 -3.36
C PHE A 149 3.31 -2.01 -2.60
N PHE A 150 4.13 -2.75 -3.34
CA PHE A 150 5.06 -3.75 -2.82
C PHE A 150 6.48 -3.20 -2.84
N GLU A 151 7.06 -3.01 -1.65
CA GLU A 151 8.41 -2.46 -1.50
C GLU A 151 9.40 -3.56 -1.10
N TYR A 152 10.38 -3.81 -1.96
CA TYR A 152 11.44 -4.77 -1.71
C TYR A 152 12.82 -4.16 -1.96
N ALA A 153 13.79 -4.48 -1.11
CA ALA A 153 15.18 -4.17 -1.40
C ALA A 153 15.78 -5.22 -2.34
N GLY A 154 16.86 -4.87 -3.07
CA GLY A 154 17.53 -5.83 -3.97
C GLY A 154 17.99 -7.12 -3.28
N ARG A 155 18.33 -7.06 -1.99
CA ARG A 155 18.67 -8.25 -1.17
C ARG A 155 17.49 -9.19 -0.97
N ASP A 156 16.27 -8.68 -1.00
CA ASP A 156 15.06 -9.46 -0.75
C ASP A 156 14.72 -10.35 -1.97
N LEU A 157 15.22 -10.00 -3.16
CA LEU A 157 15.12 -10.82 -4.37
C LEU A 157 16.10 -12.02 -4.35
N CYS A 158 17.17 -11.94 -3.58
CA CYS A 158 18.21 -12.98 -3.52
C CYS A 158 17.83 -14.15 -2.59
N GLY A 159 18.03 -15.38 -3.06
CA GLY A 159 17.92 -16.60 -2.26
C GLY A 159 19.06 -16.74 -1.25
N ARG A 160 18.87 -17.56 -0.22
CA ARG A 160 19.94 -17.86 0.75
C ARG A 160 20.88 -18.94 0.23
N TYR A 161 20.34 -19.85 -0.57
CA TYR A 161 21.07 -20.97 -1.17
C TYR A 161 21.03 -20.92 -2.70
N VAL A 162 21.97 -21.66 -3.32
CA VAL A 162 22.04 -21.80 -4.77
C VAL A 162 20.74 -22.41 -5.29
N GLY A 163 20.17 -21.79 -6.33
CA GLY A 163 18.90 -22.22 -6.94
C GLY A 163 17.65 -21.56 -6.35
N GLU A 164 17.75 -20.83 -5.22
CA GLU A 164 16.57 -20.23 -4.58
C GLU A 164 16.19 -18.84 -5.13
N THR A 165 17.11 -18.12 -5.78
CA THR A 165 16.86 -16.75 -6.26
C THR A 165 15.74 -16.69 -7.30
N ALA A 166 15.75 -17.59 -8.28
CA ALA A 166 14.73 -17.66 -9.32
C ALA A 166 13.30 -17.89 -8.76
N PRO A 167 13.03 -18.93 -7.94
CA PRO A 167 11.69 -19.14 -7.39
C PRO A 167 11.28 -18.01 -6.44
N LYS A 168 12.21 -17.43 -5.68
CA LYS A 168 11.93 -16.31 -4.77
C LYS A 168 11.52 -15.04 -5.53
N THR A 169 12.27 -14.66 -6.55
CA THR A 169 11.94 -13.49 -7.38
C THR A 169 10.61 -13.69 -8.11
N ALA A 170 10.38 -14.90 -8.66
CA ALA A 170 9.12 -15.22 -9.33
C ALA A 170 7.91 -15.18 -8.39
N ALA A 171 8.07 -15.58 -7.12
CA ALA A 171 7.03 -15.47 -6.12
C ALA A 171 6.70 -13.99 -5.81
N ILE A 172 7.71 -13.15 -5.60
CA ILE A 172 7.54 -11.71 -5.36
C ILE A 172 6.82 -11.04 -6.54
N CYS A 173 7.23 -11.31 -7.77
CA CYS A 173 6.56 -10.77 -8.96
C CYS A 173 5.10 -11.23 -9.08
N ARG A 174 4.81 -12.47 -8.66
CA ARG A 174 3.44 -13.01 -8.67
C ARG A 174 2.57 -12.34 -7.62
N ASP A 175 3.10 -12.10 -6.43
CA ASP A 175 2.37 -11.45 -5.34
C ASP A 175 2.07 -9.98 -5.68
N ALA A 176 3.00 -9.30 -6.36
CA ALA A 176 2.81 -7.93 -6.83
C ALA A 176 2.01 -7.82 -8.14
N TYR A 177 1.53 -8.93 -8.71
CA TYR A 177 0.85 -8.91 -10.00
C TYR A 177 -0.41 -8.04 -9.97
N GLY A 178 -0.54 -7.16 -10.98
CA GLY A 178 -1.63 -6.18 -11.05
C GLY A 178 -1.52 -5.02 -10.06
N SER A 179 -0.37 -4.88 -9.39
CA SER A 179 -0.02 -3.83 -8.42
C SER A 179 1.33 -3.18 -8.81
N VAL A 180 1.83 -2.24 -7.99
CA VAL A 180 3.17 -1.68 -8.17
C VAL A 180 4.19 -2.48 -7.35
N LEU A 181 5.29 -2.91 -8.00
CA LEU A 181 6.49 -3.45 -7.37
C LEU A 181 7.60 -2.40 -7.43
N PHE A 182 8.18 -2.08 -6.27
CA PHE A 182 9.24 -1.07 -6.11
C PHE A 182 10.49 -1.69 -5.49
#